data_AF-A0A1S2PKD4-F1
#
_entry.id   AF-A0A1S2PKD4-F1
#
_cell.length_a   1.000
_cell.length_b   1.000
_cell.length_c   1.000
_cell.angle_alpha   90.00
_cell.angle_beta   90.00
_cell.angle_gamma   90.00
#
_symmetry.space_group_name_H-M   'P 1'
#
loop_
_entity.id
_entity.type
_entity.pdbx_description
1 polymer ?
#
loop_
_entity_poly.entity_id
_entity_poly.type
_entity_poly.pdbx_seq_one_letter_code
_entity_poly.pdbx_strand_id
1 'polypeptide(L)' 'MSATGTLLYSAELIQEGGVYKLVVTDRLRHTVQTAYIPRRAVEQIPTFLSKLDSKQLNGFR' A
#
# COMPACT_ATOMS: atom_id res chain seq x y z
N MET A 1 -15.72 -9.95 9.74
CA MET A 1 -16.72 -8.98 9.24
C MET A 1 -16.02 -8.10 8.22
N SER A 2 -16.31 -8.27 6.93
CA SER A 2 -15.70 -7.45 5.87
C SER A 2 -16.24 -6.03 5.99
N ALA A 3 -15.36 -5.05 6.23
CA ALA A 3 -15.75 -3.64 6.14
C ALA A 3 -16.24 -3.36 4.72
N THR A 4 -17.52 -3.01 4.56
CA THR A 4 -18.13 -2.71 3.27
C THR A 4 -17.77 -1.29 2.88
N GLY A 5 -16.50 -1.08 2.50
CA GLY A 5 -15.99 0.20 2.01
C GLY A 5 -15.88 0.21 0.49
N THR A 6 -16.11 1.38 -0.13
CA THR A 6 -15.81 1.59 -1.55
C THR A 6 -14.29 1.75 -1.72
N LEU A 7 -13.67 0.89 -2.51
CA LEU A 7 -12.24 0.97 -2.81
C LEU A 7 -11.96 2.10 -3.79
N LEU A 8 -11.31 3.17 -3.31
CA LEU A 8 -11.01 4.35 -4.14
C LEU A 8 -9.68 4.21 -4.90
N TYR A 9 -8.68 3.62 -4.24
CA TYR A 9 -7.34 3.43 -4.78
C TYR A 9 -6.88 1.99 -4.56
N SER A 10 -6.16 1.43 -5.52
CA SER A 10 -5.34 0.22 -5.32
C SER A 10 -3.88 0.51 -5.64
N ALA A 11 -2.97 -0.08 -4.87
CA ALA A 11 -1.54 0.07 -5.05
C ALA A 11 -0.90 -1.31 -5.20
N GLU A 12 -0.13 -1.49 -6.27
CA GLU A 12 0.55 -2.73 -6.60
C GLU A 12 2.05 -2.46 -6.69
N LEU A 13 2.85 -3.25 -5.98
CA LEU A 13 4.30 -3.16 -6.03
C LEU A 13 4.84 -4.29 -6.90
N ILE A 14 5.43 -3.92 -8.03
CA ILE A 14 5.96 -4.85 -9.04
C ILE A 14 7.49 -4.78 -9.00
N GLN A 15 8.16 -5.93 -9.10
CA GLN A 15 9.61 -5.98 -9.24
C GLN A 15 9.97 -6.34 -10.69
N GLU A 16 10.67 -5.43 -11.37
CA GLU A 16 11.10 -5.58 -12.77
C GLU A 16 12.58 -5.18 -12.88
N GLY A 17 13.42 -6.08 -13.40
CA GLY A 17 14.84 -5.77 -13.62
C GLY A 17 15.62 -5.37 -12.36
N GLY A 18 15.23 -5.88 -11.19
CA GLY A 18 15.86 -5.54 -9.91
C GLY A 18 15.44 -4.18 -9.32
N VAL A 19 14.55 -3.45 -10.00
CA VAL A 19 13.95 -2.20 -9.51
C VAL A 19 12.50 -2.45 -9.11
N TYR A 20 12.04 -1.73 -8.09
CA TYR A 20 10.64 -1.78 -7.67
C TYR A 20 9.85 -0.64 -8.30
N LYS A 21 8.69 -0.95 -8.85
CA LYS A 21 7.74 -0.01 -9.42
C LYS A 21 6.43 -0.10 -8.65
N LEU A 22 6.01 1.03 -8.10
CA LEU A 22 4.69 1.18 -7.50
C LEU A 22 3.72 1.64 -8.60
N VAL A 23 2.64 0.90 -8.77
CA VAL A 23 1.53 1.23 -9.65
C VAL A 23 0.33 1.58 -8.77
N VAL A 24 -0.14 2.82 -8.87
CA VAL A 24 -1.32 3.32 -8.15
C VAL A 24 -2.45 3.51 -9.15
N THR A 25 -3.54 2.80 -8.95
CA THR A 25 -4.74 2.87 -9.77
C THR A 25 -5.82 3.61 -9.01
N ASP A 26 -6.21 4.78 -9.52
CA ASP A 26 -7.42 5.49 -9.10
C ASP A 26 -8.62 4.81 -9.76
N ARG A 27 -9.46 4.17 -8.95
CA ARG A 27 -10.61 3.40 -9.44
C ARG A 27 -11.81 4.28 -9.78
N LEU A 28 -11.88 5.50 -9.25
CA LEU A 28 -12.94 6.46 -9.57
C LEU A 28 -12.68 7.15 -10.90
N ARG A 29 -11.43 7.53 -11.15
CA ARG A 29 -11.02 8.30 -12.33
C ARG A 29 -10.44 7.43 -13.45
N HIS A 30 -10.28 6.13 -13.19
CA HIS A 30 -9.64 5.18 -14.10
C HIS A 30 -8.24 5.64 -14.56
N THR A 31 -7.50 6.31 -13.69
CA THR A 31 -6.13 6.76 -13.97
C THR A 31 -5.12 5.86 -13.32
N VAL A 32 -4.00 5.62 -14.00
CA VAL A 32 -2.86 4.86 -13.48
C VAL A 32 -1.65 5.78 -13.35
N GLN A 33 -1.05 5.79 -12.17
CA GLN A 33 0.17 6.51 -11.88
C GLN A 33 1.25 5.52 -11.48
N THR A 34 2.50 5.78 -11.87
CA THR A 34 3.61 4.87 -11.56
C THR A 34 4.80 5.63 -11.02
N ALA A 35 5.48 5.03 -10.04
CA ALA A 35 6.70 5.59 -9.45
C ALA A 35 7.73 4.47 -9.20
N TYR A 36 9.00 4.76 -9.43
CA TYR A 36 10.09 3.86 -9.02
C TYR A 36 10.40 4.06 -7.55
N ILE A 37 10.49 2.95 -6.81
CA ILE A 37 10.67 2.94 -5.37
C ILE A 37 12.01 2.30 -5.03
N PRO A 38 12.83 2.92 -4.15
CA PRO A 38 14.07 2.31 -3.70
C PRO A 38 13.79 1.07 -2.85
N ARG A 39 14.60 0.02 -3.03
CA ARG A 39 14.51 -1.25 -2.28
C ARG A 39 14.43 -1.03 -0.76
N ARG A 40 15.23 -0.13 -0.22
CA ARG A 40 15.24 0.18 1.23
C ARG A 40 13.86 0.63 1.72
N ALA A 41 13.09 1.36 0.92
CA ALA A 41 11.74 1.79 1.32
C ALA A 41 10.76 0.60 1.30
N VAL A 42 10.88 -0.29 0.31
CA VAL A 42 10.09 -1.53 0.23
C VAL A 42 10.31 -2.42 1.44
N GLU A 43 11.58 -2.58 1.86
CA GLU A 43 11.95 -3.40 3.03
C GLU A 43 11.36 -2.86 4.35
N GLN A 44 10.98 -1.59 4.42
CA GLN A 44 10.33 -1.00 5.61
C GLN A 44 8.81 -1.22 5.63
N ILE A 45 8.19 -1.66 4.54
CA ILE A 45 6.73 -1.85 4.47
C ILE A 45 6.23 -2.81 5.56
N PRO A 46 6.81 -4.02 5.77
CA PRO A 46 6.34 -4.92 6.81
C PRO A 46 6.39 -4.31 8.21
N THR A 47 7.46 -3.56 8.51
CA THR A 47 7.62 -2.86 9.79
C THR A 47 6.61 -1.72 9.96
N PHE A 48 6.25 -1.02 8.89
CA PHE A 48 5.21 -0.01 8.94
C PHE A 48 3.82 -0.63 9.15
N LEU A 49 3.50 -1.71 8.41
CA LEU A 49 2.22 -2.40 8.51
C LEU A 49 2.02 -3.01 9.91
N SER A 50 3.06 -3.60 10.52
CA SER A 50 2.95 -4.11 11.89
C SER A 50 2.64 -3.04 12.94
N LYS A 51 3.03 -1.78 12.70
CA LYS A 51 2.67 -0.63 13.55
C LYS A 51 1.21 -0.19 13.37
N LEU A 52 0.63 -0.39 12.19
CA LEU A 52 -0.80 -0.14 11.96
C LEU A 52 -1.64 -1.19 12.68
N ASP A 53 -1.25 -2.45 12.57
CA ASP A 53 -1.94 -3.57 13.23
C ASP A 53 -1.88 -3.44 14.76
N SER A 54 -0.75 -3.02 15.32
CA SER A 54 -0.61 -2.83 16.78
C SER A 54 -1.40 -1.65 17.33
N LYS A 55 -1.68 -0.60 16.53
CA LYS A 55 -2.57 0.50 16.94
C LYS A 55 -4.05 0.08 17.02
N GLN A 56 -4.47 -0.96 16.32
CA GLN A 56 -5.84 -1.47 16.42
C GLN A 56 -6.17 -2.13 17.77
N LEU A 57 -5.17 -2.50 18.58
CA LEU A 57 -5.39 -3.12 19.90
C LEU A 57 -5.41 -2.14 21.08
N ASN A 58 -4.91 -0.90 20.92
CA ASN A 58 -4.77 0.06 22.03
C ASN A 58 -5.69 1.29 21.94
N GLY A 59 -6.68 1.30 21.04
CA GLY A 59 -7.43 2.51 20.67
C GLY A 59 -8.95 2.53 20.92
N PHE A 60 -9.51 1.64 21.74
CA PHE A 60 -10.93 1.70 22.15
C PHE A 60 -11.08 1.53 23.67
N ARG A 61 -10.63 2.53 24.44
CA ARG A 61 -11.14 2.79 25.79
C ARG A 61 -11.68 4.19 25.85
#